data_AF-A0A923CPN3-F1
#
_entry.id   AF-A0A923CPN3-F1
#
_cell.length_a   1.000
_cell.length_b   1.000
_cell.length_c   1.000
_cell.angle_alpha   90.00
_cell.angle_beta   90.00
_cell.angle_gamma   90.00
#
_symmetry.space_group_name_H-M   'P 1'
#
loop_
_entity.id
_entity.type
_entity.pdbx_description
1 polymer ?
#
loop_
_entity_poly.entity_id
_entity_poly.type
_entity_poly.pdbx_seq_one_letter_code
_entity_poly.pdbx_strand_id
1 'polypeptide(L)'
;MTRTHVGVAALLSLVVGWFVFDAVSSLVGLPAYYALLGVDPANVPWVALWAGVIVPVVFYAVAVIVARRLSLTRFTLVLIVALAATATVRLSLIALATGSITLF
;
A
#
# COMPACT_ATOMS: atom_id res chain seq x y z
N MET A 1 -5.48 -23.10 -9.90
CA MET A 1 -4.52 -22.59 -8.90
C MET A 1 -4.06 -23.78 -8.06
N THR A 2 -2.78 -24.14 -8.07
CA THR A 2 -2.27 -25.27 -7.26
C THR A 2 -2.04 -24.84 -5.82
N ARG A 3 -1.92 -25.80 -4.88
CA ARG A 3 -1.62 -25.53 -3.45
C ARG A 3 -0.41 -24.62 -3.26
N THR A 4 0.62 -24.76 -4.11
CA THR A 4 1.81 -23.90 -4.12
C THR A 4 1.53 -22.44 -4.46
N HIS A 5 0.63 -22.14 -5.41
CA HIS A 5 0.26 -20.75 -5.73
C HIS A 5 -0.45 -20.09 -4.54
N VAL A 6 -1.32 -20.84 -3.86
CA VAL A 6 -2.02 -20.36 -2.66
C VAL A 6 -1.03 -20.12 -1.53
N GLY A 7 -0.05 -21.00 -1.34
CA GLY A 7 1.01 -20.81 -0.34
C GLY A 7 1.84 -19.54 -0.58
N VAL A 8 2.27 -19.30 -1.81
CA VAL A 8 3.01 -18.07 -2.17
C VAL A 8 2.14 -16.82 -1.98
N ALA A 9 0.87 -16.88 -2.40
CA ALA A 9 -0.04 -15.77 -2.20
C ALA A 9 -0.26 -15.49 -0.70
N ALA A 10 -0.52 -16.53 0.09
CA ALA A 10 -0.69 -16.38 1.53
C ALA A 10 0.56 -15.76 2.19
N LEU A 11 1.76 -16.26 1.85
CA LEU A 11 3.01 -15.71 2.37
C LEU A 11 3.19 -14.23 2.02
N LEU A 12 3.02 -13.87 0.74
CA LEU A 12 3.20 -12.48 0.29
C LEU A 12 2.09 -11.56 0.79
N SER A 13 0.91 -12.09 1.10
CA SER A 13 -0.18 -11.32 1.70
C SER A 13 0.14 -10.83 3.11
N LEU A 14 1.07 -11.49 3.83
CA LEU A 14 1.55 -10.99 5.13
C LEU A 14 2.25 -9.63 4.99
N VAL A 15 3.00 -9.42 3.90
CA VAL A 15 3.66 -8.15 3.59
C VAL A 15 2.61 -7.06 3.31
N VAL A 16 1.55 -7.42 2.58
CA VAL A 16 0.40 -6.52 2.35
C VAL A 16 -0.29 -6.18 3.67
N GLY A 17 -0.49 -7.18 4.54
CA GLY A 17 -1.07 -6.99 5.87
C GLY A 17 -0.26 -6.01 6.70
N TRP A 18 1.06 -6.12 6.68
CA TRP A 18 1.95 -5.13 7.30
C TRP A 18 1.78 -3.73 6.73
N PHE A 19 1.74 -3.59 5.40
CA PHE A 19 1.52 -2.27 4.76
C PHE A 19 0.17 -1.65 5.13
N VAL A 20 -0.89 -2.46 5.20
CA VAL A 20 -2.22 -2.00 5.61
C VAL A 20 -2.22 -1.59 7.07
N PHE A 21 -1.61 -2.39 7.95
CA PHE A 21 -1.50 -2.07 9.38
C PHE A 21 -0.79 -0.73 9.62
N ASP A 22 0.34 -0.53 8.95
CA ASP A 22 1.14 0.69 9.05
C ASP A 22 0.40 1.91 8.47
N ALA A 23 -0.30 1.74 7.34
CA ALA A 23 -1.12 2.78 6.73
C ALA A 23 -2.33 3.16 7.59
N VAL A 24 -3.01 2.18 8.20
CA VAL A 24 -4.14 2.44 9.12
C VAL A 24 -3.65 3.11 10.40
N SER A 25 -2.51 2.68 10.95
CA SER A 25 -1.88 3.32 12.11
C SER A 25 -1.56 4.78 11.80
N SER A 26 -1.08 5.08 10.59
CA SER A 26 -0.84 6.45 10.12
C SER A 26 -2.15 7.22 9.93
N LEU A 27 -3.18 6.61 9.33
CA LEU A 27 -4.50 7.22 9.12
C LEU A 27 -5.15 7.64 10.43
N VAL A 28 -4.91 6.92 11.53
CA VAL A 28 -5.45 7.27 12.86
C VAL A 28 -4.50 8.21 13.61
N GLY A 29 -3.20 7.96 13.56
CA GLY A 29 -2.20 8.69 14.34
C GLY A 29 -1.94 10.11 13.83
N LEU A 30 -1.83 10.32 12.52
CA LEU A 30 -1.55 11.64 11.95
C LEU A 30 -2.64 12.67 12.26
N PRO A 31 -3.94 12.38 12.05
CA PRO A 31 -5.00 13.34 12.35
C PRO A 31 -5.06 13.69 13.84
N ALA A 32 -4.87 12.72 14.73
CA ALA A 32 -4.80 12.96 16.17
C ALA A 32 -3.63 13.89 16.53
N TYR A 33 -2.47 13.69 15.90
CA TYR A 33 -1.30 14.55 16.08
C TYR A 33 -1.54 15.98 15.56
N TYR A 34 -2.14 16.14 14.38
CA TYR A 34 -2.47 17.46 13.83
C TYR A 34 -3.50 18.21 14.68
N ALA A 35 -4.48 17.51 15.26
CA ALA A 35 -5.44 18.10 16.19
C ALA A 35 -4.73 18.67 17.45
N LEU A 36 -3.70 17.99 17.97
CA LEU A 36 -2.90 18.49 19.09
C LEU A 36 -2.09 19.74 18.73
N LEU A 37 -1.70 19.89 17.46
CA LEU A 37 -0.99 21.06 16.94
C LEU A 37 -1.94 22.23 16.58
N GLY A 38 -3.25 22.06 16.76
CA GLY A 38 -4.25 23.07 16.39
C GLY A 38 -4.40 23.26 14.88
N VAL A 39 -3.95 22.30 14.08
CA VAL A 39 -4.11 22.32 12.62
C VAL A 39 -5.56 22.01 12.26
N ASP A 40 -6.15 22.81 11.38
CA ASP A 40 -7.50 22.57 10.86
C ASP A 40 -7.57 21.17 10.21
N PRO A 41 -8.58 20.34 10.55
CA PRO A 41 -8.84 19.05 9.90
C PRO A 41 -8.84 19.10 8.37
N ALA A 42 -9.19 20.23 7.75
CA ALA A 42 -9.16 20.41 6.30
C ALA A 42 -7.75 20.35 5.69
N ASN A 43 -6.71 20.65 6.48
CA ASN A 43 -5.31 20.64 6.04
C ASN A 43 -4.64 19.27 6.22
N VAL A 44 -5.33 18.31 6.82
CA VAL A 44 -4.82 16.94 6.93
C VAL A 44 -4.85 16.29 5.54
N PRO A 45 -3.77 15.61 5.09
CA PRO A 45 -3.68 15.03 3.76
C PRO A 45 -4.50 13.72 3.65
N TRP A 46 -5.82 13.81 3.82
CA TRP A 46 -6.74 12.67 3.85
C TRP A 46 -6.62 11.78 2.61
N VAL A 47 -6.46 12.39 1.43
CA VAL A 47 -6.31 11.64 0.17
C VAL A 47 -5.08 10.74 0.20
N ALA A 48 -3.95 11.24 0.71
CA ALA A 48 -2.72 10.45 0.83
C ALA A 48 -2.89 9.33 1.87
N LEU A 49 -3.58 9.58 2.98
CA LEU A 49 -3.84 8.57 4.01
C LEU A 49 -4.74 7.44 3.49
N TRP A 50 -5.86 7.78 2.83
CA TRP A 50 -6.75 6.79 2.21
C TRP A 50 -6.05 6.02 1.09
N ALA A 51 -5.28 6.71 0.23
CA ALA A 51 -4.50 6.06 -0.82
C ALA A 51 -3.48 5.07 -0.24
N GLY A 52 -2.83 5.42 0.87
CA GLY A 52 -1.90 4.54 1.57
C GLY A 52 -2.52 3.21 2.03
N VAL A 53 -3.80 3.22 2.39
CA VAL A 53 -4.54 2.01 2.81
C VAL A 53 -5.06 1.21 1.61
N ILE A 54 -5.59 1.90 0.59
CA ILE A 54 -6.27 1.25 -0.54
C ILE A 54 -5.27 0.63 -1.53
N VAL A 55 -4.18 1.33 -1.85
CA VAL A 55 -3.21 0.91 -2.89
C VAL A 55 -2.63 -0.48 -2.65
N PRO A 56 -2.11 -0.83 -1.45
CA PRO A 56 -1.56 -2.17 -1.20
C PRO A 56 -2.56 -3.30 -1.49
N VAL A 57 -3.81 -3.11 -1.08
CA VAL A 57 -4.87 -4.12 -1.23
C VAL A 57 -5.26 -4.27 -2.69
N VAL A 58 -5.50 -3.15 -3.38
CA VAL A 58 -5.93 -3.16 -4.78
C VAL A 58 -4.84 -3.73 -5.68
N PHE A 59 -3.59 -3.28 -5.52
CA PHE A 59 -2.48 -3.75 -6.36
C PHE A 59 -2.26 -5.25 -6.19
N TYR A 60 -2.28 -5.71 -4.96
CA TYR A 60 -2.10 -7.13 -4.67
C TYR A 60 -3.26 -7.99 -5.19
N ALA A 61 -4.51 -7.56 -4.96
CA ALA A 61 -5.68 -8.29 -5.44
C ALA A 61 -5.71 -8.39 -6.97
N VAL A 62 -5.44 -7.27 -7.66
CA VAL A 62 -5.35 -7.23 -9.13
C VAL A 62 -4.23 -8.15 -9.61
N ALA A 63 -3.06 -8.12 -8.97
CA ALA A 63 -1.94 -8.98 -9.32
C ALA A 63 -2.28 -10.47 -9.19
N VAL A 64 -2.97 -10.87 -8.11
CA VAL A 64 -3.45 -12.26 -7.94
C VAL A 64 -4.44 -12.64 -9.05
N ILE A 65 -5.42 -11.79 -9.34
CA ILE A 65 -6.46 -12.05 -10.35
C ILE A 65 -5.87 -12.20 -11.75
N VAL A 66 -4.95 -11.30 -12.13
CA VAL A 66 -4.29 -11.30 -13.44
C VAL A 66 -3.35 -12.49 -13.58
N ALA A 67 -2.56 -12.80 -12.54
CA ALA A 67 -1.53 -13.82 -12.63
C ALA A 67 -2.02 -15.25 -12.38
N ARG A 68 -3.28 -15.46 -11.95
CA ARG A 68 -3.82 -16.78 -11.52
C ARG A 68 -3.71 -17.92 -12.55
N ARG A 69 -3.52 -17.60 -13.83
CA ARG A 69 -3.39 -18.57 -14.94
C ARG A 69 -1.94 -18.74 -15.43
N LEU A 70 -0.98 -18.05 -14.82
CA LEU A 70 0.43 -18.12 -15.21
C LEU A 70 1.16 -19.26 -14.50
N SER A 71 2.37 -19.57 -14.94
CA SER A 71 3.28 -20.49 -14.23
C SER A 71 3.69 -19.90 -12.87
N LEU A 72 4.06 -20.78 -11.92
CA LEU A 72 4.38 -20.38 -10.55
C LEU A 72 5.45 -19.26 -10.49
N THR A 73 6.51 -19.35 -11.28
CA THR A 73 7.56 -18.33 -11.35
C THR A 73 7.00 -16.97 -11.78
N ARG A 74 6.20 -16.94 -12.85
CA ARG A 74 5.60 -15.69 -13.35
C ARG A 74 4.57 -15.15 -12.37
N PHE A 75 3.81 -16.01 -11.71
CA PHE A 75 2.86 -15.63 -10.66
C PHE A 75 3.56 -14.90 -9.51
N THR A 76 4.64 -15.49 -8.97
CA THR A 76 5.43 -14.89 -7.90
C THR A 76 6.03 -13.54 -8.32
N LEU A 77 6.59 -13.45 -9.53
CA LEU A 77 7.16 -12.20 -10.03
C LEU A 77 6.11 -11.08 -10.14
N VAL A 78 4.90 -11.38 -10.62
CA VAL A 78 3.82 -10.38 -10.70
C VAL A 78 3.42 -9.88 -9.31
N LEU A 79 3.34 -10.76 -8.31
CA LEU A 79 3.06 -10.35 -6.92
C LEU A 79 4.20 -9.49 -6.33
N ILE A 80 5.45 -9.84 -6.59
CA ILE A 80 6.61 -9.05 -6.14
C ILE A 80 6.59 -7.67 -6.80
N VAL A 81 6.29 -7.57 -8.10
CA VAL A 81 6.16 -6.30 -8.80
C VAL A 81 5.03 -5.46 -8.21
N ALA A 82 3.89 -6.07 -7.87
CA ALA A 82 2.78 -5.35 -7.23
C ALA A 82 3.16 -4.80 -5.85
N LEU A 83 3.93 -5.57 -5.06
CA LEU A 83 4.47 -5.14 -3.77
C LEU A 83 5.49 -4.01 -3.94
N ALA A 84 6.39 -4.11 -4.93
CA ALA A 84 7.35 -3.07 -5.24
C ALA A 84 6.66 -1.77 -5.68
N ALA A 85 5.66 -1.87 -6.56
CA ALA A 85 4.84 -0.72 -6.98
C ALA A 85 4.11 -0.08 -5.79
N THR A 86 3.60 -0.88 -4.86
CA THR A 86 3.01 -0.39 -3.60
C THR A 86 4.04 0.39 -2.80
N ALA A 87 5.25 -0.15 -2.61
CA ALA A 87 6.32 0.52 -1.89
C ALA A 87 6.74 1.84 -2.55
N THR A 88 6.85 1.87 -3.89
CA THR A 88 7.13 3.09 -4.64
C THR A 88 6.08 4.17 -4.39
N VAL A 89 4.79 3.83 -4.52
CA VAL A 89 3.69 4.79 -4.28
C VAL A 89 3.76 5.33 -2.85
N ARG A 90 4.02 4.47 -1.85
CA ARG A 90 4.16 4.92 -0.46
C ARG A 90 5.33 5.88 -0.27
N LEU A 91 6.50 5.57 -0.82
CA LEU A 91 7.67 6.44 -0.77
C LEU A 91 7.39 7.80 -1.46
N SER A 92 6.69 7.79 -2.60
CA SER A 92 6.28 9.02 -3.28
C SER A 92 5.31 9.85 -2.44
N LEU A 93 4.34 9.23 -1.76
CA LEU A 93 3.41 9.93 -0.88
C LEU A 93 4.12 10.54 0.34
N ILE A 94 5.09 9.84 0.92
CA ILE A 94 5.92 10.36 2.01
C ILE A 94 6.72 11.57 1.52
N ALA A 95 7.39 11.44 0.37
CA ALA A 95 8.16 12.53 -0.23
C ALA A 95 7.29 13.76 -0.58
N LEU A 96 6.03 13.53 -0.95
CA LEU A 96 5.06 14.60 -1.16
C LEU A 96 4.70 15.30 0.14
N ALA A 97 4.41 14.53 1.19
CA ALA A 97 4.01 15.04 2.50
C ALA A 97 5.14 15.82 3.18
N THR A 98 6.40 15.45 2.92
CA THR A 98 7.58 16.17 3.40
C THR A 98 7.95 17.39 2.54
N GLY A 99 7.17 17.70 1.49
CA GLY A 99 7.44 18.81 0.57
C GLY A 99 8.69 18.61 -0.29
N SER A 100 9.21 17.38 -0.37
CA SER A 100 10.40 17.04 -1.15
C SER A 100 10.09 16.86 -2.64
N ILE A 101 8.82 16.59 -2.97
CA ILE A 101 8.30 16.52 -4.33
C ILE A 101 7.00 17.32 -4.38
N THR A 102 6.93 18.33 -5.25
CA THR A 102 5.70 19.08 -5.53
C THR A 102 4.95 18.44 -6.70
N LEU A 103 3.69 18.07 -6.49
CA LEU A 103 2.77 17.83 -7.61
C LEU A 103 2.24 19.20 -8.06
N PHE A 104 2.96 19.80 -9.00
CA PHE A 104 2.67 21.04 -9.75
C PHE A 104 2.07 22.21 -8.95
#